data_AF-A0A1I6JMX8-F1
#
_entry.id   AF-A0A1I6JMX8-F1
#
_cell.length_a   1.000
_cell.length_b   1.000
_cell.length_c   1.000
_cell.angle_alpha   90.00
_cell.angle_beta   90.00
_cell.angle_gamma   90.00
#
_symmetry.space_group_name_H-M   'P 1'
#
loop_
_entity.id
_entity.type
_entity.pdbx_description
1 polymer ?
#
loop_
_entity_poly.entity_id
_entity_poly.type
_entity_poly.pdbx_seq_one_letter_code
_entity_poly.pdbx_strand_id
1 'polypeptide(L)'
;MDICAEFDFFVGDNTSESINIADTNDNFGKISFSIGSLVEHICSKDHKSGSSVILEGIFLAEDWTSECPYRQTVKIKGISYSNGVEIIAKDNISKEQALAYKHAMICSGSQGIDSITVKAYGDKPIVDLPFQAIIKR
;
A
#
# COMPACT_ATOMS: atom_id res chain seq x y z
N MET A 1 -10.93 29.12 41.63
CA MET A 1 -11.78 29.23 40.41
C MET A 1 -11.26 28.18 39.47
N ASP A 2 -11.85 26.99 39.48
CA ASP A 2 -11.53 25.96 38.50
C ASP A 2 -12.49 26.10 37.33
N ILE A 3 -11.90 26.24 36.14
CA ILE A 3 -12.62 26.36 34.88
C ILE A 3 -12.80 24.92 34.38
N CYS A 4 -14.02 24.40 34.41
CA CYS A 4 -14.36 23.14 33.77
C CYS A 4 -14.58 23.41 32.27
N ALA A 5 -13.81 22.73 31.41
CA ALA A 5 -14.09 22.66 29.99
C ALA A 5 -14.96 21.42 29.73
N GLU A 6 -16.16 21.61 29.16
CA GLU A 6 -16.99 20.53 28.65
C GLU A 6 -16.46 20.09 27.28
N PHE A 7 -16.36 18.78 27.07
CA PHE A 7 -15.98 18.18 25.80
C PHE A 7 -17.12 17.29 25.35
N ASP A 8 -17.88 17.74 24.35
CA ASP A 8 -19.01 17.00 23.81
C ASP A 8 -18.54 15.87 22.89
N PHE A 9 -18.93 14.64 23.22
CA PHE A 9 -18.71 13.47 22.38
C PHE A 9 -20.03 13.03 21.76
N PHE A 10 -20.16 13.16 20.44
CA PHE A 10 -21.33 12.69 19.71
C PHE A 10 -21.25 11.17 19.49
N VAL A 11 -22.14 10.43 20.15
CA VAL A 11 -22.38 9.01 19.83
C VAL A 11 -23.66 8.92 19.02
N GLY A 12 -23.51 8.85 17.70
CA GLY A 12 -24.58 8.43 16.82
C GLY A 12 -24.82 6.95 17.01
N ASP A 13 -25.95 6.61 17.61
CA ASP A 13 -26.77 5.55 17.04
C ASP A 13 -27.87 6.29 16.27
N ASN A 14 -28.44 5.74 15.20
CA ASN A 14 -29.67 6.33 14.65
C ASN A 14 -30.85 6.23 15.64
N THR A 15 -30.62 5.72 16.85
CA THR A 15 -31.26 6.19 18.08
C THR A 15 -30.23 6.46 19.19
N SER A 16 -29.63 7.65 19.17
CA SER A 16 -28.64 8.09 20.16
C SER A 16 -29.29 8.32 21.53
N GLU A 17 -29.35 7.29 22.36
CA GLU A 17 -29.59 7.48 23.79
C GLU A 17 -28.26 7.81 24.47
N SER A 18 -28.08 9.07 24.84
CA SER A 18 -26.99 9.53 25.70
C SER A 18 -27.12 8.86 27.07
N ILE A 19 -26.18 7.98 27.42
CA ILE A 19 -26.05 7.47 28.79
C ILE A 19 -25.48 8.61 29.64
N ASN A 20 -26.33 9.25 30.43
CA ASN A 20 -25.91 10.26 31.40
C ASN A 20 -25.16 9.58 32.56
N ILE A 21 -23.85 9.78 32.65
CA ILE A 21 -23.01 9.30 33.78
C ILE A 21 -23.25 10.16 35.04
N ALA A 22 -24.00 11.26 34.92
CA ALA A 22 -24.21 12.24 35.98
C ALA A 22 -25.28 11.87 37.03
N ASP A 23 -26.14 10.87 36.80
CA ASP A 23 -27.14 10.47 37.80
C ASP A 23 -26.65 9.27 38.64
N THR A 24 -25.76 9.55 39.61
CA THR A 24 -25.23 8.54 40.53
C THR A 24 -26.22 8.12 41.63
N ASN A 25 -27.52 8.04 41.34
CA ASN A 25 -28.51 7.52 42.29
C ASN A 25 -29.28 6.29 41.80
N ASP A 26 -29.16 5.91 40.53
CA ASP A 26 -29.70 4.63 40.08
C ASP A 26 -28.64 3.55 40.19
N ASN A 27 -29.04 2.48 40.87
CA ASN A 27 -28.25 1.33 41.28
C ASN A 27 -27.86 0.46 40.06
N PHE A 28 -27.25 1.07 39.04
CA PHE A 28 -26.57 0.35 37.97
C PHE A 28 -25.23 -0.09 38.53
N GLY A 29 -25.22 -1.33 39.04
CA GLY A 29 -24.04 -1.99 39.56
C GLY A 29 -22.84 -1.68 38.67
N LYS A 30 -21.79 -1.11 39.29
CA LYS A 30 -20.53 -0.68 38.68
C LYS A 30 -20.32 -1.24 37.27
N ILE A 31 -20.66 -0.46 36.25
CA ILE A 31 -20.31 -0.80 34.87
C ILE A 31 -18.80 -0.63 34.77
N SER A 32 -18.10 -1.75 34.92
CA SER A 32 -16.65 -1.82 34.97
C SER A 32 -16.13 -2.11 33.58
N PHE A 33 -15.87 -1.06 32.81
CA PHE A 33 -15.10 -1.20 31.58
C PHE A 33 -13.63 -1.35 31.98
N SER A 34 -13.01 -2.47 31.60
CA SER A 34 -11.55 -2.56 31.70
C SER A 34 -10.97 -1.57 30.70
N ILE A 35 -10.32 -0.52 31.21
CA ILE A 35 -9.61 0.47 30.40
C ILE A 35 -8.63 -0.23 29.45
N GLY A 36 -8.06 -1.37 29.86
CA GLY A 36 -7.18 -2.20 29.03
C GLY A 36 -7.86 -2.69 27.74
N SER A 37 -9.13 -3.10 27.79
CA SER A 37 -9.86 -3.61 26.63
C SER A 37 -10.23 -2.50 25.63
N LEU A 38 -10.56 -1.30 26.13
CA LEU A 38 -10.81 -0.11 25.30
C LEU A 38 -9.53 0.40 24.64
N VAL A 39 -8.41 0.41 25.39
CA VAL A 39 -7.08 0.76 24.86
C VAL A 39 -6.66 -0.24 23.79
N GLU A 40 -6.84 -1.54 24.01
CA GLU A 40 -6.54 -2.56 23.00
C GLU A 40 -7.37 -2.37 21.72
N HIS A 41 -8.66 -2.04 21.81
CA HIS A 41 -9.48 -1.84 20.63
C HIS A 41 -9.12 -0.55 19.85
N ILE A 42 -8.83 0.54 20.56
CA ILE A 42 -8.41 1.82 19.96
C ILE A 42 -6.99 1.70 19.36
N CYS A 43 -6.08 1.00 20.04
CA CYS A 43 -4.71 0.78 19.59
C CYS A 43 -4.59 -0.31 18.52
N SER A 44 -5.56 -1.23 18.39
CA SER A 44 -5.54 -2.27 17.34
C SER A 44 -5.79 -1.75 15.92
N LYS A 45 -6.20 -0.47 15.76
CA LYS A 45 -6.16 0.24 14.48
C LYS A 45 -4.75 0.78 14.19
N ASP A 46 -3.76 -0.08 14.32
CA ASP A 46 -2.50 0.12 13.64
C ASP A 46 -2.81 0.04 12.14
N HIS A 47 -2.94 1.20 11.51
CA HIS A 47 -2.78 1.31 10.08
C HIS A 47 -1.35 0.84 9.82
N LYS A 48 -1.17 -0.45 9.51
CA LYS A 48 0.14 -1.02 9.19
C LYS A 48 0.69 -0.20 8.03
N SER A 49 1.47 0.82 8.36
CA SER A 49 2.32 1.52 7.42
C SER A 49 3.44 0.54 7.11
N GLY A 50 3.15 -0.40 6.21
CA GLY A 50 4.15 -1.29 5.67
C GLY A 50 5.24 -0.44 5.06
N SER A 51 6.42 -0.42 5.70
CA SER A 51 7.58 0.30 5.17
C SER A 51 7.81 -0.17 3.73
N SER A 52 7.80 0.78 2.79
CA SER A 52 8.06 0.49 1.39
C SER A 52 9.51 0.80 1.05
N VAL A 53 10.12 -0.01 0.18
CA VAL A 53 11.46 0.24 -0.34
C VAL A 53 11.36 0.50 -1.84
N ILE A 54 12.03 1.55 -2.29
CA ILE A 54 12.16 1.90 -3.70
C ILE A 54 13.52 1.42 -4.17
N LEU A 55 13.54 0.59 -5.21
CA LEU A 55 14.73 0.14 -5.90
C LEU A 55 14.65 0.53 -7.37
N GLU A 56 15.77 0.86 -7.98
CA GLU A 56 15.83 1.19 -9.40
C GLU A 56 16.32 0.00 -10.23
N GLY A 57 15.90 -0.06 -11.48
CA GLY A 57 16.37 -1.03 -12.44
C GLY A 57 16.16 -0.56 -13.88
N ILE A 58 16.59 -1.40 -14.83
CA ILE A 58 16.46 -1.13 -16.25
C ILE A 58 15.94 -2.39 -16.93
N PHE A 59 14.89 -2.25 -17.73
CA PHE A 59 14.48 -3.25 -18.70
C PHE A 59 15.34 -3.07 -19.95
N LEU A 60 16.35 -3.93 -20.13
CA LEU A 60 17.19 -3.92 -21.32
C LEU A 60 16.38 -4.34 -22.55
N ALA A 61 16.50 -3.61 -23.66
CA ALA A 61 15.74 -3.88 -24.88
C ALA A 61 16.01 -5.28 -25.47
N GLU A 62 17.25 -5.76 -25.33
CA GLU A 62 17.71 -7.04 -25.87
C GLU A 62 17.18 -8.28 -25.14
N ASP A 63 16.82 -8.12 -23.86
CA ASP A 63 16.46 -9.22 -22.96
C ASP A 63 14.97 -9.61 -23.06
N TRP A 64 14.16 -8.82 -23.77
CA TRP A 64 12.76 -9.16 -24.02
C TRP A 64 12.66 -10.36 -24.96
N THR A 65 11.77 -11.30 -24.65
CA THR A 65 11.48 -12.44 -25.54
C THR A 65 11.05 -11.99 -26.93
N SER A 66 11.09 -12.89 -27.91
CA SER A 66 10.79 -12.56 -29.31
C SER A 66 9.30 -12.55 -29.66
N GLU A 67 8.46 -13.18 -28.82
CA GLU A 67 7.03 -13.36 -29.10
C GLU A 67 6.14 -12.70 -28.04
N CYS A 68 4.98 -12.21 -28.47
CA CYS A 68 3.95 -11.62 -27.61
C CYS A 68 3.20 -12.70 -26.80
N PRO A 69 2.92 -12.49 -25.49
CA PRO A 69 3.38 -11.37 -24.69
C PRO A 69 4.89 -11.42 -24.48
N TYR A 70 5.56 -10.30 -24.76
CA TYR A 70 6.99 -10.17 -24.59
C TYR A 70 7.30 -10.19 -23.10
N ARG A 71 8.24 -11.01 -22.68
CA ARG A 71 8.58 -11.22 -21.26
C ARG A 71 10.00 -10.79 -21.00
N GLN A 72 10.21 -10.24 -19.81
CA GLN A 72 11.55 -10.02 -19.28
C GLN A 72 11.52 -10.26 -17.78
N THR A 73 12.54 -10.94 -17.27
CA THR A 73 12.76 -11.17 -15.84
C THR A 73 13.93 -10.33 -15.38
N VAL A 74 13.71 -9.50 -14.37
CA VAL A 74 14.73 -8.64 -13.76
C VAL A 74 14.99 -9.06 -12.32
N LYS A 75 16.25 -8.98 -11.89
CA LYS A 75 16.66 -9.26 -10.51
C LYS A 75 16.49 -8.02 -9.66
N ILE A 76 15.71 -8.12 -8.59
CA ILE A 76 15.44 -7.05 -7.65
C ILE A 76 15.48 -7.64 -6.24
N LYS A 77 16.54 -7.34 -5.50
CA LYS A 77 16.75 -7.89 -4.16
C LYS A 77 15.63 -7.48 -3.20
N GLY A 78 15.16 -8.42 -2.39
CA GLY A 78 14.13 -8.20 -1.38
C GLY A 78 12.70 -8.43 -1.88
N ILE A 79 12.51 -8.85 -3.13
CA ILE A 79 11.22 -9.39 -3.59
C ILE A 79 11.05 -10.82 -3.07
N SER A 80 9.84 -11.13 -2.63
CA SER A 80 9.39 -12.49 -2.30
C SER A 80 8.05 -12.78 -2.97
N TYR A 81 7.54 -14.00 -2.79
CA TYR A 81 6.24 -14.40 -3.35
C TYR A 81 5.04 -13.66 -2.78
N SER A 82 5.16 -12.98 -1.64
CA SER A 82 4.04 -12.33 -0.94
C SER A 82 4.13 -10.80 -0.88
N ASN A 83 5.23 -10.19 -1.35
CA ASN A 83 5.31 -8.73 -1.36
C ASN A 83 4.31 -8.13 -2.35
N GLY A 84 3.79 -6.95 -2.02
CA GLY A 84 3.16 -6.08 -3.00
C GLY A 84 4.24 -5.35 -3.78
N VAL A 85 4.42 -5.68 -5.06
CA VAL A 85 5.42 -5.04 -5.92
C VAL A 85 4.73 -4.21 -6.99
N GLU A 86 5.14 -2.95 -7.09
CA GLU A 86 4.67 -2.02 -8.11
C GLU A 86 5.87 -1.56 -8.95
N ILE A 87 5.73 -1.63 -10.27
CA ILE A 87 6.76 -1.19 -11.22
C ILE A 87 6.23 0.05 -11.92
N ILE A 88 6.99 1.15 -11.84
CA ILE A 88 6.67 2.42 -12.50
C ILE A 88 7.85 2.91 -13.32
N ALA A 89 7.58 3.74 -14.32
CA ALA A 89 8.63 4.44 -15.05
C ALA A 89 9.38 5.41 -14.11
N LYS A 90 10.69 5.58 -14.30
CA LYS A 90 11.49 6.52 -13.51
C LYS A 90 11.14 7.98 -13.86
N ASP A 91 11.29 8.88 -12.89
CA ASP A 91 10.86 10.29 -12.97
C ASP A 91 11.60 11.15 -14.03
N ASN A 92 12.72 10.68 -14.60
CA ASN A 92 13.55 11.40 -15.56
C ASN A 92 13.97 10.51 -16.73
N ILE A 93 13.01 10.12 -17.58
CA ILE A 93 13.24 9.35 -18.81
C ILE A 93 13.12 10.23 -20.06
N SER A 94 13.76 9.81 -21.16
CA SER A 94 13.66 10.50 -22.44
C SER A 94 12.24 10.40 -23.03
N LYS A 95 11.92 11.26 -24.01
CA LYS A 95 10.65 11.19 -24.75
C LYS A 95 10.46 9.83 -25.43
N GLU A 96 11.53 9.27 -25.98
CA GLU A 96 11.50 7.97 -26.65
C GLU A 96 11.18 6.85 -25.66
N GLN A 97 11.81 6.87 -24.47
CA GLN A 97 11.52 5.92 -23.40
C GLN A 97 10.08 6.05 -22.89
N ALA A 98 9.56 7.28 -22.75
CA ALA A 98 8.18 7.50 -22.33
C ALA A 98 7.16 6.94 -23.35
N LEU A 99 7.41 7.13 -24.64
CA LEU A 99 6.58 6.55 -25.70
C LEU A 99 6.68 5.02 -25.72
N ALA A 100 7.87 4.46 -25.52
CA ALA A 100 8.06 3.02 -25.42
C ALA A 100 7.31 2.41 -24.23
N TYR A 101 7.33 3.04 -23.05
CA TYR A 101 6.50 2.63 -21.91
C TYR A 101 5.00 2.60 -22.26
N LYS A 102 4.51 3.67 -22.91
CA LYS A 102 3.11 3.78 -23.32
C LYS A 102 2.71 2.69 -24.31
N HIS A 103 3.54 2.44 -25.32
CA HIS A 103 3.23 1.49 -26.39
C HIS A 103 3.42 0.04 -25.96
N ALA A 104 4.36 -0.24 -25.05
CA ALA A 104 4.63 -1.60 -24.61
C ALA A 104 3.49 -2.22 -23.78
N MET A 105 2.65 -1.40 -23.15
CA MET A 105 1.56 -1.88 -22.27
C MET A 105 2.10 -2.90 -21.24
N ILE A 106 3.10 -2.47 -20.47
CA ILE A 106 3.77 -3.34 -19.50
C ILE A 106 2.84 -3.63 -18.33
N CYS A 107 2.63 -4.91 -18.05
CA CYS A 107 1.90 -5.43 -16.91
C CYS A 107 2.82 -6.30 -16.06
N SER A 108 2.60 -6.31 -14.75
CA SER A 108 3.24 -7.28 -13.87
C SER A 108 2.79 -8.69 -14.22
N GLY A 109 3.75 -9.63 -14.24
CA GLY A 109 3.50 -11.03 -14.54
C GLY A 109 3.56 -11.88 -13.27
N SER A 110 4.75 -12.40 -12.97
CA SER A 110 5.01 -13.27 -11.83
C SER A 110 6.18 -12.75 -11.01
N GLN A 111 6.18 -13.00 -9.72
CA GLN A 111 7.31 -12.70 -8.84
C GLN A 111 7.95 -13.98 -8.31
N GLY A 112 9.25 -13.91 -8.06
CA GLY A 112 10.03 -14.94 -7.40
C GLY A 112 10.92 -14.32 -6.33
N ILE A 113 11.67 -15.15 -5.62
CA ILE A 113 12.70 -14.65 -4.69
C ILE A 113 13.68 -13.79 -5.49
N ASP A 114 13.88 -12.55 -5.03
CA ASP A 114 14.75 -11.53 -5.60
C ASP A 114 14.54 -11.25 -7.09
N SER A 115 13.32 -11.47 -7.61
CA SER A 115 13.05 -11.28 -9.04
C SER A 115 11.58 -10.99 -9.37
N ILE A 116 11.36 -10.29 -10.47
CA ILE A 116 10.05 -10.09 -11.06
C ILE A 116 10.11 -10.30 -12.58
N THR A 117 9.07 -10.94 -13.11
CA THR A 117 8.83 -11.09 -14.55
C THR A 117 7.68 -10.19 -14.93
N VAL A 118 7.93 -9.29 -15.88
CA VAL A 118 6.91 -8.42 -16.48
C VAL A 118 6.53 -8.93 -17.87
N LYS A 119 5.36 -8.48 -18.36
CA LYS A 119 4.82 -8.80 -19.68
C LYS A 119 4.49 -7.50 -20.41
N ALA A 120 4.96 -7.35 -21.63
CA ALA A 120 4.52 -6.31 -22.55
C ALA A 120 3.54 -6.92 -23.56
N TYR A 121 2.31 -6.38 -23.59
CA TYR A 121 1.23 -6.85 -24.47
C TYR A 121 1.06 -5.99 -25.74
N GLY A 122 1.65 -4.79 -25.76
CA GLY A 122 1.69 -3.94 -26.93
C GLY A 122 2.97 -4.17 -27.74
N ASP A 123 3.71 -3.11 -28.01
CA ASP A 123 4.96 -3.19 -28.78
C ASP A 123 6.12 -3.78 -27.94
N LYS A 124 7.02 -4.52 -28.58
CA LYS A 124 8.28 -4.93 -27.95
C LYS A 124 9.14 -3.68 -27.69
N PRO A 125 9.62 -3.43 -26.46
CA PRO A 125 10.57 -2.34 -26.23
C PRO A 125 11.83 -2.51 -27.07
N ILE A 126 12.19 -1.47 -27.81
CA ILE A 126 13.42 -1.39 -28.63
C ILE A 126 14.48 -0.47 -28.03
N VAL A 127 14.16 0.19 -26.91
CA VAL A 127 15.06 1.03 -26.12
C VAL A 127 15.03 0.58 -24.67
N ASP A 128 16.13 0.80 -23.96
CA ASP A 128 16.22 0.50 -22.54
C ASP A 128 15.25 1.35 -21.74
N LEU A 129 14.50 0.73 -20.82
CA LEU A 129 13.46 1.39 -20.04
C LEU A 129 13.82 1.41 -18.55
N PRO A 130 14.28 2.55 -18.00
CA PRO A 130 14.56 2.71 -16.58
C PRO A 130 13.28 2.76 -15.75
N PHE A 131 13.21 1.92 -14.72
CA PHE A 131 12.05 1.79 -13.83
C PHE A 131 12.41 1.97 -12.36
N GLN A 132 11.39 2.21 -11.55
CA GLN A 132 11.41 2.09 -10.10
C GLN A 132 10.49 0.96 -9.66
N ALA A 133 10.98 0.11 -8.76
CA ALA A 133 10.24 -0.95 -8.10
C ALA A 133 9.95 -0.54 -6.66
N ILE A 134 8.67 -0.43 -6.33
CA ILE A 134 8.19 -0.13 -4.99
C ILE A 134 7.76 -1.45 -4.36
N ILE A 135 8.52 -1.89 -3.36
CA ILE A 135 8.28 -3.13 -2.62
C ILE A 135 7.61 -2.80 -1.30
N LYS A 136 6.33 -3.18 -1.16
CA LYS A 136 5.52 -3.04 0.05
C LYS A 136 5.79 -4.24 0.97
N ARG A 137 6.18 -3.98 2.22
CA ARG A 137 6.45 -5.00 3.25
C ARG A 137 5.28 -5.18 4.20
#